data_AF-A0AAD3MJ03-F1
#
_entry.id   AF-A0AAD3MJ03-F1
#
_cell.length_a   1.000
_cell.length_b   1.000
_cell.length_c   1.000
_cell.angle_alpha   90.00
_cell.angle_beta   90.00
_cell.angle_gamma   90.00
#
_symmetry.space_group_name_H-M   'P 1'
#
loop_
_entity.id
_entity.type
_entity.pdbx_description
1 polymer ?
#
loop_
_entity_poly.entity_id
_entity_poly.type
_entity_poly.pdbx_seq_one_letter_code
_entity_poly.pdbx_strand_id
1 'polypeptide(L)'
;MAALYQGTDASSPDKFLALKDVREVKEETTLDEKLFLLACEKGDYYMVKKLLEENRHGELNINCVDVLGRDAVTITIENENLDILQLLLEHGCQATDALLVAIDSEVVGAVDILLNHRPRRSSKPSIAKLMQRIQNPEYSTTMDVAPVILAAHRNNYEILTMLLKQDISLPRPHAVGCECTLCNAKNKKDSLRHSRFRLDIYRCLASPSLIMLTEEDPILRAFELSADLKELSLVEVEFRNDYEELAKQCKMFAKDLLAQARNSRELEVILNHTSSEDHVDKRGLLEERMNLSRLKLAIKYNQKEFVAQSNCQQFLNTVWFGETASYRRKHTCLKMATVLSVAMLWPLLSVCYLLVPRSRVGQIIHTPFVKFIIHSASYFTFLLLLNLYSLVYNEGKKNTMGPALEMIDYLLILWIIGMVWSDGIQEWGHRGRTGTPPSHPGWLRPVCFLANVLSYLRLFFMYTTSSRPLGPLCSGKQPRLHHIV
;
A
#
# COMPACT_ATOMS: atom_id res chain seq x y z
N MET A 1 -40.66 -8.11 12.98
CA MET A 1 -40.34 -6.93 13.82
C MET A 1 -41.46 -5.89 13.92
N ALA A 2 -42.64 -6.07 13.29
CA ALA A 2 -43.75 -5.09 13.35
C ALA A 2 -44.80 -5.36 14.45
N ALA A 3 -44.58 -6.35 15.34
CA ALA A 3 -45.55 -6.73 16.38
C ALA A 3 -45.31 -6.06 17.75
N LEU A 4 -44.29 -5.20 17.87
CA LEU A 4 -43.91 -4.55 19.14
C LEU A 4 -44.61 -3.18 19.37
N TYR A 5 -45.48 -2.74 18.45
CA TYR A 5 -46.16 -1.44 18.50
C TYR A 5 -47.69 -1.53 18.64
N GLN A 6 -48.25 -2.66 19.07
CA GLN A 6 -49.66 -2.73 19.43
C GLN A 6 -49.83 -2.42 20.92
N GLY A 7 -50.05 -1.13 21.21
CA GLY A 7 -50.57 -0.71 22.50
C GLY A 7 -51.95 -1.30 22.72
N THR A 8 -52.11 -2.05 23.79
CA THR A 8 -53.40 -2.50 24.31
C THR A 8 -54.13 -1.31 24.90
N ASP A 9 -54.93 -0.59 24.10
CA ASP A 9 -56.01 0.27 24.61
C ASP A 9 -57.00 0.59 23.48
N ALA A 10 -58.13 -0.10 23.50
CA ALA A 10 -59.27 0.16 22.64
C ALA A 10 -60.16 1.26 23.23
N SER A 11 -59.69 2.52 23.21
CA SER A 11 -60.59 3.69 23.27
C SER A 11 -59.89 4.97 22.76
N SER A 12 -60.57 5.69 21.87
CA SER A 12 -60.20 6.92 21.15
C SER A 12 -59.24 6.77 19.94
N PRO A 13 -59.64 7.22 18.72
CA PRO A 13 -58.82 7.10 17.51
C PRO A 13 -57.80 8.23 17.32
N ASP A 14 -57.79 9.26 18.19
CA ASP A 14 -56.91 10.43 18.08
C ASP A 14 -55.97 10.58 19.29
N LYS A 15 -55.27 9.51 19.66
CA LYS A 15 -54.10 9.63 20.56
C LYS A 15 -52.85 9.74 19.71
N PHE A 16 -52.49 10.97 19.33
CA PHE A 16 -51.16 11.25 18.79
C PHE A 16 -50.11 10.77 19.81
N LEU A 17 -49.13 9.99 19.35
CA LEU A 17 -48.03 9.53 20.18
C LEU A 17 -47.18 10.76 20.55
N ALA A 18 -47.29 11.24 21.78
CA ALA A 18 -46.48 12.36 22.25
C ALA A 18 -45.01 11.93 22.30
N LEU A 19 -44.20 12.47 21.40
CA LEU A 19 -42.75 12.26 21.42
C LEU A 19 -42.21 13.01 22.65
N LYS A 20 -41.82 12.25 23.67
CA LYS A 20 -41.12 12.77 24.85
C LYS A 20 -39.63 12.61 24.61
N ASP A 21 -38.84 13.64 24.91
CA ASP A 21 -37.39 13.48 24.95
C ASP A 21 -37.04 12.52 26.10
N VAL A 22 -36.49 11.35 25.74
CA VAL A 22 -36.11 10.28 26.66
C VAL A 22 -34.69 10.51 27.18
N ARG A 23 -33.92 11.40 26.55
CA ARG A 23 -32.57 11.73 27.03
C ARG A 23 -32.71 12.58 28.29
N GLU A 24 -32.10 12.12 29.38
CA GLU A 24 -31.88 12.97 30.55
C GLU A 24 -31.01 14.15 30.11
N VAL A 25 -31.61 15.34 30.01
CA VAL A 25 -30.85 16.57 29.78
C VAL A 25 -30.00 16.78 31.03
N LYS A 26 -28.69 16.53 30.89
CA LYS A 26 -27.71 16.93 31.90
C LYS A 26 -27.81 18.44 32.06
N GLU A 27 -28.26 18.88 33.24
CA GLU A 27 -28.25 20.26 33.76
C GLU A 27 -28.59 21.35 32.73
N GLU A 28 -29.80 21.93 32.83
CA GLU A 28 -30.16 23.10 32.03
C GLU A 28 -29.15 24.24 32.26
N THR A 29 -28.39 24.58 31.22
CA THR A 29 -27.49 25.74 31.24
C THR A 29 -28.27 27.01 31.57
N THR A 30 -27.68 27.83 32.43
CA THR A 30 -28.27 29.12 32.81
C THR A 30 -28.36 30.04 31.60
N LEU A 31 -29.25 31.04 31.66
CA LEU A 31 -29.41 32.01 30.57
C LEU A 31 -28.11 32.75 30.24
N ASP A 32 -27.29 33.03 31.25
CA ASP A 32 -25.99 33.71 31.09
C ASP A 32 -24.94 32.79 30.46
N GLU A 33 -24.91 31.50 30.80
CA GLU A 33 -24.07 30.49 30.14
C GLU A 33 -24.45 30.30 28.67
N LYS A 34 -25.76 30.29 28.36
CA LYS A 34 -26.24 30.24 26.97
C LYS A 34 -25.81 31.47 26.19
N LEU A 35 -25.88 32.66 26.80
CA LEU A 35 -25.44 33.90 26.18
C LEU A 35 -23.93 33.89 25.93
N PHE A 36 -23.14 33.38 26.88
CA PHE A 36 -21.70 33.22 26.76
C PHE A 36 -21.31 32.26 25.64
N LEU A 37 -21.92 31.07 25.58
CA LEU A 37 -21.69 30.09 24.52
C LEU A 37 -22.09 30.64 23.15
N LEU A 38 -23.22 31.35 23.06
CA LEU A 38 -23.67 32.00 21.82
C LEU A 38 -22.72 33.11 21.37
N ALA A 39 -22.13 33.87 22.30
CA ALA A 39 -21.14 34.89 21.98
C ALA A 39 -19.84 34.25 21.42
N CYS A 40 -19.41 33.12 22.00
CA CYS A 40 -18.29 32.33 21.47
C CYS A 40 -18.60 31.76 20.08
N GLU A 41 -19.82 31.27 19.86
CA GLU A 41 -20.27 30.73 18.58
C GLU A 41 -20.33 31.81 17.48
N LYS A 42 -20.81 33.01 17.82
CA LYS A 42 -20.86 34.15 16.89
C LYS A 42 -19.51 34.81 16.62
N GLY A 43 -18.49 34.52 17.43
CA GLY A 43 -17.18 35.17 17.33
C GLY A 43 -17.14 36.60 17.89
N ASP A 44 -18.03 36.95 18.82
CA ASP A 44 -18.05 38.29 19.42
C ASP A 44 -17.00 38.42 20.53
N TYR A 45 -15.78 38.79 20.15
CA TYR A 45 -14.66 38.96 21.07
C TYR A 45 -14.96 39.93 22.23
N TYR A 46 -15.62 41.06 21.96
CA TYR A 46 -15.88 42.07 22.98
C TYR A 46 -16.88 41.56 24.01
N MET A 47 -17.95 40.91 23.57
CA MET A 47 -18.94 40.33 24.47
C MET A 47 -18.35 39.20 25.32
N VAL A 48 -17.56 38.30 24.71
CA VAL A 48 -16.88 37.23 25.45
C VAL A 48 -15.93 37.80 26.50
N LYS A 49 -15.12 38.80 26.13
CA LYS A 49 -14.22 39.47 27.07
C LYS A 49 -14.96 40.15 28.21
N LYS A 50 -16.03 40.87 27.91
CA LYS A 50 -16.86 41.54 28.91
C LYS A 50 -17.45 40.52 29.90
N LEU A 51 -18.04 39.44 29.41
CA LEU A 51 -18.62 38.37 30.23
C LEU A 51 -17.55 37.70 31.12
N LEU A 52 -16.34 37.47 30.60
CA LEU A 52 -15.23 36.91 31.37
C LEU A 52 -14.71 37.87 32.45
N GLU A 53 -14.63 39.18 32.16
CA GLU A 53 -14.17 40.20 33.11
C GLU A 53 -15.19 40.53 34.20
N GLU A 54 -16.48 40.47 33.89
CA GLU A 54 -17.60 40.68 34.82
C GLU A 54 -17.78 39.49 35.77
N ASN A 55 -17.32 38.30 35.39
CA ASN A 55 -17.45 37.07 36.15
C ASN A 55 -16.49 36.94 37.36
N ARG A 56 -16.05 38.06 37.96
CA ARG A 56 -15.20 38.07 39.17
C ARG A 56 -15.90 37.53 40.42
N HIS A 57 -17.23 37.45 40.41
CA HIS A 57 -18.05 36.97 41.53
C HIS A 57 -18.39 35.47 41.45
N GLY A 58 -18.04 34.79 40.35
CA GLY A 58 -18.17 33.33 40.21
C GLY A 58 -19.59 32.83 39.94
N GLU A 59 -20.46 33.67 39.38
CA GLU A 59 -21.84 33.31 39.04
C GLU A 59 -21.94 32.51 37.74
N LEU A 60 -21.01 32.67 36.80
CA LEU A 60 -21.00 31.95 35.52
C LEU A 60 -19.94 30.84 35.50
N ASN A 61 -20.35 29.61 35.17
CA ASN A 61 -19.40 28.52 34.95
C ASN A 61 -18.73 28.69 33.58
N ILE A 62 -17.44 28.99 33.59
CA ILE A 62 -16.63 29.17 32.37
C ILE A 62 -16.48 27.86 31.57
N ASN A 63 -16.61 26.70 32.23
CA ASN A 63 -16.55 25.38 31.58
C ASN A 63 -17.96 24.81 31.36
N CYS A 64 -18.93 25.66 31.02
CA CYS A 64 -20.28 25.23 30.66
C CYS A 64 -20.27 24.48 29.32
N VAL A 65 -21.13 23.47 29.23
CA VAL A 65 -21.36 22.66 28.02
C VAL A 65 -22.69 23.03 27.39
N ASP A 66 -22.75 23.08 26.07
CA ASP A 66 -24.01 23.15 25.34
C ASP A 66 -24.81 21.82 25.44
N VAL A 67 -26.05 21.79 24.95
CA VAL A 67 -26.91 20.59 24.85
C VAL A 67 -26.24 19.48 24.03
N LEU A 68 -25.32 19.85 23.13
CA LEU A 68 -24.49 18.93 22.34
C LEU A 68 -23.24 18.43 23.08
N GLY A 69 -22.98 18.90 24.31
CA GLY A 69 -21.79 18.58 25.09
C GLY A 69 -20.51 19.30 24.63
N ARG A 70 -20.65 20.43 23.90
CA ARG A 70 -19.52 21.24 23.43
C ARG A 70 -19.18 22.32 24.46
N ASP A 71 -17.91 22.43 24.80
CA ASP A 71 -17.38 23.52 25.62
C ASP A 71 -17.16 24.79 24.78
N ALA A 72 -17.06 25.95 25.43
CA ALA A 72 -16.71 27.21 24.76
C ALA A 72 -15.41 27.10 23.94
N VAL A 73 -14.39 26.39 24.45
CA VAL A 73 -13.13 26.15 23.75
C VAL A 73 -13.35 25.35 22.46
N THR A 74 -14.12 24.26 22.52
CA THR A 74 -14.49 23.43 21.36
C THR A 74 -15.19 24.27 20.29
N ILE A 75 -16.17 25.10 20.69
CA ILE A 75 -16.90 25.98 19.78
C ILE A 75 -15.96 26.98 19.10
N THR A 76 -15.04 27.60 19.85
CA THR A 76 -14.09 28.56 19.26
C THR A 76 -13.11 27.91 18.29
N ILE A 77 -12.72 26.65 18.53
CA ILE A 77 -11.85 25.88 17.64
C ILE A 77 -12.60 25.50 16.36
N GLU A 78 -13.84 24.99 16.50
CA GLU A 78 -14.69 24.63 15.34
C GLU A 78 -14.96 25.83 14.43
N ASN A 79 -15.07 27.03 14.99
CA ASN A 79 -15.29 28.28 14.24
C ASN A 79 -14.00 29.02 13.86
N GLU A 80 -12.82 28.43 14.10
CA GLU A 80 -11.50 29.02 13.78
C GLU A 80 -11.23 30.41 14.42
N ASN A 81 -11.88 30.71 15.55
CA ASN A 81 -11.74 32.00 16.25
C ASN A 81 -10.53 31.99 17.20
N LEU A 82 -9.33 32.16 16.65
CA LEU A 82 -8.06 32.07 17.39
C LEU A 82 -7.90 33.12 18.50
N ASP A 83 -8.41 34.34 18.30
CA ASP A 83 -8.31 35.43 19.29
C ASP A 83 -9.13 35.12 20.54
N ILE A 84 -10.32 34.55 20.36
CA ILE A 84 -11.20 34.13 21.46
C ILE A 84 -10.60 32.91 22.15
N LEU A 85 -10.02 31.97 21.39
CA LEU A 85 -9.31 30.82 21.96
C LEU A 85 -8.18 31.28 22.90
N GLN A 86 -7.34 32.25 22.49
CA GLN A 86 -6.30 32.81 23.36
C GLN A 86 -6.89 33.44 24.63
N LEU A 87 -7.95 34.23 24.47
CA LEU A 87 -8.64 34.87 25.59
C LEU A 87 -9.18 33.86 26.60
N LEU A 88 -9.82 32.78 26.12
CA LEU A 88 -10.35 31.70 26.96
C LEU A 88 -9.22 30.98 27.73
N LEU A 89 -8.10 30.70 27.05
CA LEU A 89 -6.94 30.07 27.67
C LEU A 89 -6.28 30.97 28.73
N GLU A 90 -6.21 32.28 28.51
CA GLU A 90 -5.71 33.26 29.49
C GLU A 90 -6.54 33.29 30.78
N HIS A 91 -7.86 33.11 30.67
CA HIS A 91 -8.81 33.07 31.78
C HIS A 91 -8.90 31.70 32.47
N GLY A 92 -8.15 30.71 31.99
CA GLY A 92 -8.00 29.41 32.64
C GLY A 92 -9.12 28.41 32.38
N CYS A 93 -9.78 28.49 31.22
CA CYS A 93 -10.68 27.45 30.73
C CYS A 93 -9.99 26.07 30.70
N GLN A 94 -10.74 25.00 31.00
CA GLN A 94 -10.20 23.64 30.86
C GLN A 94 -10.02 23.30 29.38
N ALA A 95 -8.81 22.86 29.02
CA ALA A 95 -8.43 22.52 27.65
C ALA A 95 -8.09 21.02 27.50
N THR A 96 -8.64 20.14 28.34
CA THR A 96 -8.20 18.73 28.45
C THR A 96 -8.29 17.95 27.15
N ASP A 97 -9.35 18.16 26.37
CA ASP A 97 -9.56 17.50 25.06
C ASP A 97 -9.44 18.48 23.88
N ALA A 98 -9.20 19.77 24.15
CA ALA A 98 -9.16 20.83 23.15
C ALA A 98 -8.09 20.59 22.06
N LEU A 99 -6.95 19.98 22.44
CA LEU A 99 -5.90 19.63 21.47
C LEU A 99 -6.38 18.57 20.48
N LEU A 100 -7.10 17.55 20.95
CA LEU A 100 -7.63 16.50 20.07
C LEU A 100 -8.70 17.07 19.13
N VAL A 101 -9.57 17.95 19.63
CA VAL A 101 -10.57 18.66 18.81
C VAL A 101 -9.87 19.53 17.77
N ALA A 102 -8.85 20.31 18.13
CA ALA A 102 -8.11 21.16 17.18
C ALA A 102 -7.44 20.35 16.06
N ILE A 103 -6.93 19.17 16.37
CA ILE A 103 -6.37 18.25 15.38
C ILE A 103 -7.47 17.65 14.50
N ASP A 104 -8.61 17.26 15.09
CA ASP A 104 -9.75 16.69 14.37
C ASP A 104 -10.41 17.71 13.42
N SER A 105 -10.44 18.98 13.81
CA SER A 105 -10.88 20.12 12.99
C SER A 105 -9.80 20.62 12.02
N GLU A 106 -8.58 20.08 12.07
CA GLU A 106 -7.45 20.43 11.18
C GLU A 106 -7.01 21.91 11.26
N VAL A 107 -7.25 22.58 12.40
CA VAL A 107 -6.95 24.00 12.61
C VAL A 107 -5.53 24.18 13.16
N VAL A 108 -4.57 24.40 12.27
CA VAL A 108 -3.13 24.51 12.59
C VAL A 108 -2.84 25.60 13.63
N GLY A 109 -3.47 26.78 13.50
CA GLY A 109 -3.26 27.89 14.43
C GLY A 109 -3.73 27.58 15.86
N ALA A 110 -4.85 26.87 16.00
CA ALA A 110 -5.34 26.43 17.31
C ALA A 110 -4.40 25.40 17.94
N VAL A 111 -3.89 24.46 17.15
CA VAL A 111 -2.87 23.49 17.62
C VAL A 111 -1.61 24.20 18.10
N ASP A 112 -1.11 25.22 17.38
CA ASP A 112 0.08 25.97 17.80
C ASP A 112 -0.12 26.70 19.12
N ILE A 113 -1.25 27.40 19.26
CA ILE A 113 -1.63 28.09 20.49
C ILE A 113 -1.71 27.10 21.64
N LEU A 114 -2.39 25.95 21.46
CA LEU A 114 -2.57 24.95 22.50
C LEU A 114 -1.28 24.24 22.89
N LEU A 115 -0.38 23.94 21.94
CA LEU A 115 0.91 23.32 22.22
C LEU A 115 1.88 24.28 22.93
N ASN A 116 1.82 25.58 22.64
CA ASN A 116 2.67 26.60 23.26
C ASN A 116 2.08 27.17 24.56
N HIS A 117 0.79 26.96 24.82
CA HIS A 117 0.13 27.47 26.01
C HIS A 117 0.62 26.75 27.27
N ARG A 118 1.29 27.50 28.16
CA ARG A 118 1.61 27.03 29.51
C ARG A 118 0.48 27.40 30.45
N PRO A 119 -0.27 26.44 31.01
CA PRO A 119 -1.36 26.76 31.92
C PRO A 119 -0.83 27.52 33.14
N ARG A 120 -1.41 28.70 33.41
CA ARG A 120 -1.00 29.63 34.49
C ARG A 120 -1.07 29.02 35.90
N ARG A 121 -1.75 27.89 36.05
CA ARG A 121 -1.81 27.06 37.26
C ARG A 121 -1.31 25.65 36.95
N SER A 122 0.01 25.44 36.90
CA SER A 122 0.56 24.10 37.06
C SER A 122 0.40 23.66 38.52
N SER A 123 -0.83 23.37 38.95
CA SER A 123 -0.98 22.53 40.14
C SER A 123 -0.34 21.20 39.76
N LYS A 124 0.67 20.80 40.54
CA LYS A 124 1.27 19.47 40.47
C LYS A 124 0.14 18.45 40.24
N PRO A 125 0.26 17.50 39.30
CA PRO A 125 -0.81 16.53 39.08
C PRO A 125 -1.19 15.93 40.43
N SER A 126 -2.46 16.06 40.81
CA SER A 126 -2.95 15.53 42.09
C SER A 126 -2.51 14.07 42.23
N ILE A 127 -2.18 13.64 43.44
CA ILE A 127 -1.74 12.26 43.74
C ILE A 127 -2.76 11.25 43.17
N ALA A 128 -4.04 11.59 43.08
CA ALA A 128 -5.07 10.79 42.43
C ALA A 128 -4.90 10.65 40.90
N LYS A 129 -4.49 11.72 40.19
CA LYS A 129 -4.20 11.70 38.74
C LYS A 129 -2.92 10.93 38.44
N LEU A 130 -1.92 11.05 39.32
CA LEU A 130 -0.71 10.21 39.30
C LEU A 130 -1.03 8.74 39.61
N MET A 131 -1.85 8.46 40.62
CA MET A 131 -2.29 7.10 40.96
C MET A 131 -3.16 6.49 39.87
N GLN A 132 -4.02 7.26 39.19
CA GLN A 132 -4.78 6.79 38.03
C GLN A 132 -3.88 6.50 36.82
N ARG A 133 -2.82 7.30 36.62
CA ARG A 133 -1.73 7.02 35.67
C ARG A 133 -0.96 5.74 35.99
N ILE A 134 -0.71 5.50 37.28
CA ILE A 134 0.02 4.32 37.79
C ILE A 134 -0.87 3.07 37.80
N GLN A 135 -2.17 3.20 38.04
CA GLN A 135 -3.16 2.10 38.06
C GLN A 135 -3.73 1.76 36.67
N ASN A 136 -3.74 2.70 35.73
CA ASN A 136 -4.10 2.48 34.33
C ASN A 136 -2.99 3.05 33.40
N PRO A 137 -1.81 2.41 33.32
CA PRO A 137 -0.78 2.77 32.36
C PRO A 137 -1.28 2.68 30.90
N GLU A 138 -2.34 1.89 30.67
CA GLU A 138 -3.10 1.82 29.42
C GLU A 138 -3.65 3.18 28.97
N TYR A 139 -4.25 3.97 29.88
CA TYR A 139 -4.85 5.26 29.54
C TYR A 139 -3.81 6.38 29.35
N SER A 140 -2.67 6.31 30.05
CA SER A 140 -1.59 7.30 29.85
C SER A 140 -0.96 7.16 28.48
N THR A 141 -0.59 5.94 28.07
CA THR A 141 0.03 5.71 26.76
C THR A 141 -0.92 6.02 25.60
N THR A 142 -2.25 5.84 25.77
CA THR A 142 -3.23 6.26 24.76
C THR A 142 -3.42 7.77 24.73
N MET A 143 -3.43 8.47 25.86
CA MET A 143 -3.59 9.94 25.88
C MET A 143 -2.36 10.68 25.35
N ASP A 144 -1.16 10.17 25.61
CA ASP A 144 0.09 10.83 25.19
C ASP A 144 0.37 10.61 23.69
N VAL A 145 -0.07 9.49 23.11
CA VAL A 145 0.12 9.15 21.67
C VAL A 145 -1.10 9.51 20.81
N ALA A 146 -2.29 9.67 21.41
CA ALA A 146 -3.54 10.00 20.70
C ALA A 146 -3.43 11.23 19.78
N PRO A 147 -2.78 12.36 20.16
CA PRO A 147 -2.66 13.51 19.26
C PRO A 147 -1.93 13.17 17.96
N VAL A 148 -0.86 12.38 18.02
CA VAL A 148 -0.09 11.98 16.82
C VAL A 148 -0.87 10.98 15.97
N ILE A 149 -1.53 10.00 16.61
CA ILE A 149 -2.37 9.03 15.90
C ILE A 149 -3.48 9.76 15.14
N LEU A 150 -4.17 10.68 15.80
CA LEU A 150 -5.27 11.43 15.20
C LEU A 150 -4.78 12.35 14.07
N ALA A 151 -3.68 13.07 14.28
CA ALA A 151 -3.08 13.91 13.23
C ALA A 151 -2.66 13.08 12.01
N ALA A 152 -2.12 11.88 12.24
CA ALA A 152 -1.76 10.96 11.17
C ALA A 152 -2.98 10.43 10.42
N HIS A 153 -4.09 10.15 11.13
CA HIS A 153 -5.35 9.73 10.51
C HIS A 153 -5.93 10.82 9.61
N ARG A 154 -5.79 12.10 9.99
CA ARG A 154 -6.14 13.26 9.14
C ARG A 154 -5.12 13.53 8.03
N ASN A 155 -3.96 12.91 8.08
CA ASN A 155 -2.88 13.03 7.10
C ASN A 155 -2.41 14.49 6.89
N ASN A 156 -2.52 15.35 7.91
CA ASN A 156 -2.11 16.75 7.86
C ASN A 156 -0.61 16.90 8.17
N TYR A 157 0.17 17.29 7.17
CA TYR A 157 1.63 17.40 7.26
C TYR A 157 2.11 18.45 8.26
N GLU A 158 1.44 19.60 8.35
CA GLU A 158 1.88 20.72 9.20
C GLU A 158 1.69 20.39 10.68
N ILE A 159 0.50 19.90 11.04
CA ILE A 159 0.18 19.46 12.40
C ILE A 159 1.12 18.34 12.84
N LEU A 160 1.36 17.35 11.97
CA LEU A 160 2.32 16.27 12.25
C LEU A 160 3.74 16.80 12.48
N THR A 161 4.19 17.74 11.67
CA THR A 161 5.52 18.36 11.82
C THR A 161 5.64 19.10 13.16
N MET A 162 4.58 19.78 13.59
CA MET A 162 4.54 20.46 14.89
C MET A 162 4.59 19.47 16.06
N LEU A 163 3.84 18.37 15.98
CA LEU A 163 3.82 17.34 17.01
C LEU A 163 5.15 16.57 17.10
N LEU A 164 5.77 16.26 15.96
CA LEU A 164 7.06 15.55 15.93
C LEU A 164 8.21 16.39 16.50
N LYS A 165 8.14 17.73 16.44
CA LYS A 165 9.12 18.62 17.11
C LYS A 165 9.09 18.52 18.64
N GLN A 166 8.04 17.95 19.23
CA GLN A 166 7.93 17.76 20.68
C GLN A 166 8.53 16.41 21.17
N ASP A 167 9.35 15.73 20.35
CA ASP A 167 10.00 14.45 20.67
C ASP A 167 9.02 13.34 21.12
N ILE A 168 7.83 13.31 20.54
CA ILE A 168 6.83 12.27 20.85
C ILE A 168 7.23 10.96 20.17
N SER A 169 7.51 9.93 20.96
CA SER A 169 7.84 8.59 20.46
C SER A 169 6.59 7.82 20.03
N LEU A 170 6.57 7.32 18.79
CA LEU A 170 5.51 6.43 18.32
C LEU A 170 5.72 4.99 18.83
N PRO A 171 4.70 4.36 19.42
CA PRO A 171 4.79 2.97 19.87
C PRO A 171 4.82 2.03 18.66
N ARG A 172 5.77 1.10 18.62
CA ARG A 172 5.79 0.03 17.63
C ARG A 172 4.75 -1.04 18.01
N PRO A 173 3.83 -1.42 17.10
CA PRO A 173 2.84 -2.44 17.41
C PRO A 173 3.50 -3.80 17.56
N HIS A 174 3.08 -4.58 18.56
CA HIS A 174 3.49 -5.97 18.73
C HIS A 174 2.78 -6.87 17.72
N ALA A 175 3.41 -7.99 17.37
CA ALA A 175 2.80 -9.01 16.52
C ALA A 175 1.49 -9.56 17.12
N VAL A 176 0.58 -10.00 16.26
CA VAL A 176 -0.68 -10.64 16.68
C VAL A 176 -0.32 -11.93 17.43
N GLY A 177 -0.90 -12.13 18.62
CA GLY A 177 -0.58 -13.28 19.47
C GLY A 177 0.68 -13.11 20.35
N CYS A 178 1.20 -11.89 20.50
CA CYS A 178 2.32 -11.63 21.41
C CYS A 178 1.99 -12.04 22.87
N GLU A 179 2.89 -12.82 23.48
CA GLU A 179 2.74 -13.35 24.84
C GLU A 179 3.27 -12.42 25.94
N CYS A 180 3.58 -11.16 25.63
CA CYS A 180 4.08 -10.24 26.65
C CYS A 180 3.01 -9.92 27.71
N THR A 181 3.45 -9.62 28.93
CA THR A 181 2.57 -9.35 30.07
C THR A 181 1.59 -8.21 29.80
N LEU A 182 2.03 -7.17 29.06
CA LEU A 182 1.21 -6.01 28.70
C LEU A 182 0.12 -6.35 27.67
N CYS A 183 0.43 -7.12 26.62
CA CYS A 183 -0.55 -7.54 25.62
C CYS A 183 -1.57 -8.52 26.22
N ASN A 184 -1.10 -9.46 27.05
CA ASN A 184 -1.99 -10.43 27.69
C ASN A 184 -2.92 -9.75 28.72
N ALA A 185 -2.41 -8.80 29.50
CA ALA A 185 -3.24 -7.98 30.40
C ALA A 185 -4.30 -7.17 29.63
N LYS A 186 -3.91 -6.48 28.54
CA LYS A 186 -4.83 -5.71 27.70
C LYS A 186 -5.91 -6.59 27.08
N ASN A 187 -5.52 -7.72 26.51
CA ASN A 187 -6.44 -8.65 25.86
C ASN A 187 -7.42 -9.29 26.86
N LYS A 188 -6.98 -9.60 28.09
CA LYS A 188 -7.84 -10.16 29.14
C LYS A 188 -8.84 -9.14 29.69
N LYS A 189 -8.48 -7.84 29.69
CA LYS A 189 -9.37 -6.75 30.13
C LYS A 189 -10.41 -6.41 29.08
N ASP A 190 -9.98 -6.15 27.85
CA ASP A 190 -10.86 -5.86 26.71
C ASP A 190 -10.14 -6.16 25.38
N SER A 191 -10.47 -7.31 24.80
CA SER A 191 -9.88 -7.77 23.54
C SER A 191 -10.24 -6.86 22.36
N LEU A 192 -11.45 -6.32 22.31
CA LEU A 192 -11.92 -5.46 21.22
C LEU A 192 -11.19 -4.13 21.22
N ARG A 193 -11.04 -3.50 22.39
CA ARG A 193 -10.24 -2.28 22.53
C ARG A 193 -8.78 -2.52 22.14
N HIS A 194 -8.22 -3.67 22.50
CA HIS A 194 -6.84 -4.00 22.15
C HIS A 194 -6.63 -4.13 20.63
N SER A 195 -7.51 -4.86 19.93
CA SER A 195 -7.44 -4.99 18.47
C SER A 195 -7.70 -3.65 17.76
N ARG A 196 -8.68 -2.86 18.21
CA ARG A 196 -8.98 -1.55 17.61
C ARG A 196 -7.81 -0.58 17.74
N PHE A 197 -7.19 -0.53 18.92
CA PHE A 197 -6.00 0.29 19.15
C PHE A 197 -4.81 -0.13 18.26
N ARG A 198 -4.62 -1.43 18.02
CA ARG A 198 -3.61 -1.92 17.08
C ARG A 198 -3.90 -1.44 15.66
N LEU A 199 -5.15 -1.53 15.21
CA LEU A 199 -5.56 -1.00 13.90
C LEU A 199 -5.31 0.50 13.78
N ASP A 200 -5.62 1.28 14.83
CA ASP A 200 -5.40 2.72 14.87
C ASP A 200 -3.90 3.08 14.76
N ILE A 201 -3.01 2.30 15.39
CA ILE A 201 -1.56 2.44 15.22
C ILE A 201 -1.15 2.15 13.78
N TYR A 202 -1.63 1.06 13.17
CA TYR A 202 -1.31 0.74 11.78
C TYR A 202 -1.82 1.80 10.80
N ARG A 203 -3.01 2.36 11.06
CA ARG A 203 -3.55 3.48 10.29
C ARG A 203 -2.70 4.75 10.42
N CYS A 204 -2.17 5.01 11.62
CA CYS A 204 -1.20 6.09 11.84
C CYS A 204 0.09 5.85 11.04
N LEU A 205 0.69 4.66 11.14
CA LEU A 205 1.92 4.30 10.45
C LEU A 205 1.78 4.26 8.91
N ALA A 206 0.58 3.94 8.41
CA ALA A 206 0.27 3.92 6.97
C ALA A 206 0.01 5.31 6.38
N SER A 207 -0.02 6.36 7.21
CA SER A 207 -0.26 7.73 6.78
C SER A 207 0.88 8.24 5.88
N PRO A 208 0.60 8.69 4.64
CA PRO A 208 1.61 9.22 3.71
C PRO A 208 2.46 10.35 4.31
N SER A 209 1.81 11.31 4.99
CA SER A 209 2.49 12.45 5.59
C SER A 209 3.45 12.01 6.70
N LEU A 210 3.06 11.01 7.49
CA LEU A 210 3.93 10.47 8.54
C LEU A 210 5.14 9.74 7.96
N ILE A 211 4.92 8.83 7.00
CA ILE A 211 6.00 8.10 6.32
C ILE A 211 7.01 9.09 5.73
N MET A 212 6.54 10.21 5.18
CA MET A 212 7.42 11.23 4.61
C MET A 212 8.24 12.02 5.62
N LEU A 213 7.75 12.15 6.85
CA LEU A 213 8.44 12.89 7.91
C LEU A 213 9.43 12.02 8.67
N THR A 214 9.17 10.71 8.80
CA THR A 214 9.91 9.84 9.72
C THR A 214 10.88 8.87 9.05
N GLU A 215 10.68 8.51 7.79
CA GLU A 215 11.41 7.41 7.14
C GLU A 215 12.42 7.92 6.10
N GLU A 216 13.63 7.34 6.09
CA GLU A 216 14.69 7.70 5.13
C GLU A 216 14.39 7.19 3.71
N ASP A 217 13.87 5.96 3.59
CA ASP A 217 13.40 5.37 2.33
C ASP A 217 11.88 5.12 2.37
N PRO A 218 11.06 6.11 1.98
CA PRO A 218 9.61 6.02 2.04
C PRO A 218 9.04 4.97 1.09
N ILE A 219 9.72 4.65 -0.02
CA ILE A 219 9.26 3.65 -0.99
C ILE A 219 9.45 2.26 -0.41
N LEU A 220 10.61 1.98 0.18
CA LEU A 220 10.85 0.70 0.87
C LEU A 220 9.82 0.50 1.98
N ARG A 221 9.67 1.51 2.83
CA ARG A 221 8.77 1.43 3.97
C ARG A 221 7.33 1.16 3.53
N ALA A 222 6.86 1.84 2.49
CA ALA A 222 5.53 1.60 1.93
C ALA A 222 5.37 0.17 1.39
N PHE A 223 6.42 -0.42 0.80
CA PHE A 223 6.39 -1.80 0.31
C PHE A 223 6.27 -2.80 1.46
N GLU A 224 7.14 -2.67 2.47
CA GLU A 224 7.14 -3.52 3.66
C GLU A 224 5.81 -3.42 4.40
N LEU A 225 5.38 -2.19 4.72
CA LEU A 225 4.15 -1.96 5.46
C LEU A 225 2.92 -2.50 4.72
N SER A 226 2.84 -2.33 3.40
CA SER A 226 1.72 -2.88 2.63
C SER A 226 1.69 -4.42 2.60
N ALA A 227 2.85 -5.07 2.75
CA ALA A 227 2.93 -6.52 2.83
C ALA A 227 2.56 -7.02 4.23
N ASP A 228 3.07 -6.34 5.27
CA ASP A 228 2.72 -6.60 6.67
C ASP A 228 1.20 -6.45 6.88
N LEU A 229 0.61 -5.35 6.42
CA LEU A 229 -0.84 -5.11 6.51
C LEU A 229 -1.65 -6.18 5.79
N LYS A 230 -1.14 -6.68 4.65
CA LYS A 230 -1.80 -7.76 3.91
C LYS A 230 -1.73 -9.09 4.65
N GLU A 231 -0.61 -9.40 5.31
CA GLU A 231 -0.50 -10.56 6.18
C GLU A 231 -1.43 -10.44 7.38
N LEU A 232 -1.47 -9.27 8.03
CA LEU A 232 -2.37 -8.99 9.15
C LEU A 232 -3.84 -9.16 8.78
N SER A 233 -4.23 -8.78 7.55
CA SER A 233 -5.61 -8.97 7.07
C SER A 233 -6.06 -10.44 6.98
N LEU A 234 -5.11 -11.38 6.93
CA LEU A 234 -5.37 -12.82 6.94
C LEU A 234 -5.43 -13.38 8.37
N VAL A 235 -4.74 -12.75 9.32
CA VAL A 235 -4.69 -13.14 10.72
C VAL A 235 -5.90 -12.58 11.49
N GLU A 236 -6.20 -11.29 11.34
CA GLU A 236 -7.35 -10.61 11.94
C GLU A 236 -8.47 -10.45 10.91
N VAL A 237 -9.28 -11.48 10.76
CA VAL A 237 -10.31 -11.56 9.72
C VAL A 237 -11.43 -10.52 9.95
N GLU A 238 -11.69 -10.13 11.19
CA GLU A 238 -12.73 -9.18 11.58
C GLU A 238 -12.47 -7.77 11.01
N PHE A 239 -11.20 -7.35 10.94
CA PHE A 239 -10.76 -6.05 10.42
C PHE A 239 -10.09 -6.16 9.05
N ARG A 240 -10.31 -7.28 8.35
CA ARG A 240 -9.66 -7.57 7.07
C ARG A 240 -9.79 -6.43 6.06
N ASN A 241 -11.00 -5.87 5.91
CA ASN A 241 -11.27 -4.82 4.94
C ASN A 241 -10.48 -3.53 5.26
N ASP A 242 -10.35 -3.19 6.54
CA ASP A 242 -9.62 -2.00 6.97
C ASP A 242 -8.12 -2.17 6.68
N TYR A 243 -7.55 -3.33 7.00
CA TYR A 243 -6.15 -3.62 6.70
C TYR A 243 -5.87 -3.67 5.19
N GLU A 244 -6.78 -4.24 4.38
CA GLU A 244 -6.63 -4.26 2.93
C GLU A 244 -6.67 -2.85 2.32
N GLU A 245 -7.52 -1.95 2.83
CA GLU A 245 -7.57 -0.56 2.35
C GLU A 245 -6.32 0.23 2.78
N LEU A 246 -5.82 0.04 4.00
CA LEU A 246 -4.54 0.63 4.44
C LEU A 246 -3.36 0.11 3.60
N ALA A 247 -3.34 -1.19 3.30
CA ALA A 247 -2.32 -1.77 2.45
C ALA A 247 -2.35 -1.13 1.06
N LYS A 248 -3.54 -0.96 0.48
CA LYS A 248 -3.74 -0.29 -0.82
C LYS A 248 -3.33 1.18 -0.78
N GLN A 249 -3.62 1.90 0.31
CA GLN A 249 -3.16 3.28 0.51
C GLN A 249 -1.63 3.37 0.44
N CYS A 250 -0.91 2.46 1.08
CA CYS A 250 0.56 2.39 1.00
C CYS A 250 1.06 2.14 -0.43
N LYS A 251 0.39 1.26 -1.19
CA LYS A 251 0.76 1.01 -2.61
C LYS A 251 0.53 2.23 -3.49
N MET A 252 -0.60 2.92 -3.28
CA MET A 252 -0.94 4.13 -3.99
C MET A 252 0.05 5.25 -3.66
N PHE A 253 0.42 5.41 -2.39
CA PHE A 253 1.46 6.35 -1.98
C PHE A 253 2.79 6.11 -2.71
N ALA A 254 3.29 4.87 -2.75
CA ALA A 254 4.54 4.56 -3.45
C ALA A 254 4.46 4.86 -4.96
N LYS A 255 3.33 4.54 -5.59
CA LYS A 255 3.05 4.90 -6.99
C LYS A 255 3.03 6.42 -7.18
N ASP A 256 2.32 7.15 -6.33
CA ASP A 256 2.16 8.59 -6.47
C ASP A 256 3.49 9.32 -6.24
N LEU A 257 4.34 8.81 -5.34
CA LEU A 257 5.71 9.33 -5.15
C LEU A 257 6.58 9.14 -6.40
N LEU A 258 6.53 7.95 -7.01
CA LEU A 258 7.23 7.69 -8.28
C LEU A 258 6.68 8.55 -9.43
N ALA A 259 5.44 9.05 -9.32
CA ALA A 259 4.82 9.91 -10.36
C ALA A 259 5.46 11.28 -10.42
N GLN A 260 6.01 11.73 -9.29
CA GLN A 260 6.63 13.05 -9.16
C GLN A 260 8.02 13.12 -9.80
N ALA A 261 8.63 11.99 -10.17
CA ALA A 261 9.89 11.96 -10.91
C ALA A 261 9.71 12.64 -12.28
N ARG A 262 10.46 13.72 -12.53
CA ARG A 262 10.34 14.53 -13.76
C ARG A 262 11.27 14.05 -14.87
N ASN A 263 12.38 13.42 -14.49
CA ASN A 263 13.45 13.04 -15.40
C ASN A 263 13.66 11.52 -15.41
N SER A 264 14.09 10.98 -16.57
CA SER A 264 14.47 9.57 -16.70
C SER A 264 15.65 9.19 -15.81
N ARG A 265 16.55 10.15 -15.50
CA ARG A 265 17.67 9.97 -14.57
C ARG A 265 17.20 9.76 -13.12
N GLU A 266 16.26 10.57 -12.65
CA GLU A 266 15.68 10.40 -11.30
C GLU A 266 15.02 9.02 -11.19
N LEU A 267 14.29 8.63 -12.23
CA LEU A 267 13.65 7.33 -12.30
C LEU A 267 14.67 6.17 -12.34
N GLU A 268 15.76 6.30 -13.11
CA GLU A 268 16.86 5.33 -13.13
C GLU A 268 17.50 5.15 -11.75
N VAL A 269 17.73 6.25 -11.02
CA VAL A 269 18.27 6.22 -9.65
C VAL A 269 17.31 5.50 -8.71
N ILE A 270 16.03 5.86 -8.71
CA ILE A 270 15.02 5.23 -7.84
C ILE A 270 14.89 3.73 -8.14
N LEU A 271 14.82 3.34 -9.42
CA LEU A 271 14.60 1.95 -9.82
C LEU A 271 15.84 1.05 -9.64
N ASN A 272 17.04 1.62 -9.59
CA ASN A 272 18.29 0.90 -9.38
C ASN A 272 18.81 0.98 -7.94
N HIS A 273 18.15 1.72 -7.06
CA HIS A 273 18.56 1.85 -5.66
C HIS A 273 18.50 0.50 -4.92
N THR A 274 19.61 0.11 -4.29
CA THR A 274 19.72 -1.07 -3.42
C THR A 274 19.73 -0.62 -1.96
N SER A 275 18.92 -1.25 -1.11
CA SER A 275 18.87 -0.97 0.34
C SER A 275 19.96 -1.68 1.13
N SER A 276 20.67 -2.65 0.55
CA SER A 276 21.79 -3.35 1.20
C SER A 276 23.14 -2.85 0.70
N GLU A 277 24.07 -2.62 1.63
CA GLU A 277 25.51 -2.46 1.42
C GLU A 277 26.18 -3.78 0.93
N ASP A 278 25.44 -4.63 0.20
CA ASP A 278 26.01 -5.84 -0.35
C ASP A 278 27.00 -5.45 -1.43
N HIS A 279 28.28 -5.76 -1.18
CA HIS A 279 29.40 -5.55 -2.08
C HIS A 279 29.02 -5.88 -3.52
N VAL A 280 28.80 -4.84 -4.32
CA VAL A 280 28.67 -4.95 -5.76
C VAL A 280 29.99 -5.50 -6.27
N ASP A 281 30.00 -6.79 -6.63
CA ASP A 281 31.11 -7.39 -7.36
C ASP A 281 31.35 -6.55 -8.62
N LYS A 282 32.47 -5.82 -8.63
CA LYS A 282 32.97 -4.98 -9.73
C LYS A 282 33.36 -5.85 -10.92
N ARG A 283 32.40 -6.54 -11.53
CA ARG A 283 32.61 -7.35 -12.73
C ARG A 283 31.66 -6.89 -13.83
N GLY A 284 31.93 -5.68 -14.34
CA GLY A 284 31.50 -5.25 -15.68
C GLY A 284 30.65 -3.98 -15.72
N LEU A 285 31.32 -2.84 -15.94
CA LEU A 285 30.78 -1.48 -16.15
C LEU A 285 29.68 -1.30 -17.22
N LEU A 286 29.24 -2.37 -17.87
CA LEU A 286 28.20 -2.39 -18.91
C LEU A 286 26.96 -3.20 -18.51
N GLU A 287 27.08 -4.17 -17.59
CA GLU A 287 25.96 -4.85 -16.92
C GLU A 287 25.43 -4.03 -15.71
N GLU A 288 26.22 -3.08 -15.22
CA GLU A 288 25.91 -2.18 -14.09
C GLU A 288 24.73 -1.21 -14.33
N ARG A 289 24.32 -0.96 -15.57
CA ARG A 289 23.28 0.03 -15.87
C ARG A 289 21.85 -0.41 -15.52
N MET A 290 21.60 -1.70 -15.27
CA MET A 290 20.22 -2.24 -15.33
C MET A 290 19.93 -3.38 -14.35
N ASN A 291 20.47 -3.35 -13.13
CA ASN A 291 20.07 -4.38 -12.15
C ASN A 291 18.60 -4.23 -11.71
N LEU A 292 17.97 -3.06 -11.91
CA LEU A 292 16.55 -2.80 -11.62
C LEU A 292 16.15 -3.38 -10.26
N SER A 293 17.02 -3.21 -9.26
CA SER A 293 16.96 -3.88 -7.96
C SER A 293 15.68 -3.52 -7.22
N ARG A 294 15.35 -2.21 -7.14
CA ARG A 294 14.11 -1.72 -6.55
C ARG A 294 12.89 -2.23 -7.30
N LEU A 295 12.94 -2.34 -8.63
CA LEU A 295 11.83 -2.88 -9.41
C LEU A 295 11.63 -4.37 -9.15
N LYS A 296 12.71 -5.16 -9.08
CA LYS A 296 12.66 -6.58 -8.70
C LYS A 296 12.09 -6.74 -7.28
N LEU A 297 12.47 -5.86 -6.37
CA LEU A 297 11.91 -5.80 -5.02
C LEU A 297 10.41 -5.47 -5.04
N ALA A 298 9.98 -4.50 -5.85
CA ALA A 298 8.57 -4.16 -6.03
C ALA A 298 7.76 -5.36 -6.54
N ILE A 299 8.32 -6.16 -7.45
CA ILE A 299 7.71 -7.41 -7.93
C ILE A 299 7.63 -8.45 -6.79
N LYS A 300 8.69 -8.59 -5.97
CA LYS A 300 8.71 -9.48 -4.80
C LYS A 300 7.61 -9.13 -3.79
N TYR A 301 7.40 -7.84 -3.54
CA TYR A 301 6.32 -7.34 -2.68
C TYR A 301 4.96 -7.20 -3.38
N ASN A 302 4.83 -7.69 -4.63
CA ASN A 302 3.57 -7.70 -5.39
C ASN A 302 2.94 -6.30 -5.55
N GLN A 303 3.77 -5.29 -5.84
CA GLN A 303 3.42 -3.89 -6.02
C GLN A 303 3.01 -3.60 -7.46
N LYS A 304 1.82 -4.07 -7.83
CA LYS A 304 1.33 -3.99 -9.22
C LYS A 304 1.09 -2.55 -9.66
N GLU A 305 0.56 -1.70 -8.78
CA GLU A 305 0.25 -0.29 -9.06
C GLU A 305 1.52 0.53 -9.34
N PHE A 306 2.58 0.31 -8.56
CA PHE A 306 3.89 0.94 -8.73
C PHE A 306 4.53 0.56 -10.07
N VAL A 307 4.54 -0.74 -10.40
CA VAL A 307 5.13 -1.22 -11.66
C VAL A 307 4.32 -0.75 -12.86
N ALA A 308 2.98 -0.72 -12.76
CA ALA A 308 2.09 -0.34 -13.87
C ALA A 308 2.07 1.17 -14.18
N GLN A 309 2.79 1.97 -13.41
CA GLN A 309 2.84 3.40 -13.59
C GLN A 309 3.41 3.84 -14.94
N SER A 310 2.84 4.90 -15.53
CA SER A 310 3.20 5.40 -16.86
C SER A 310 4.70 5.70 -17.02
N ASN A 311 5.31 6.39 -16.07
CA ASN A 311 6.73 6.76 -16.11
C ASN A 311 7.61 5.51 -16.04
N CYS A 312 7.30 4.58 -15.13
CA CYS A 312 7.98 3.29 -14.99
C CYS A 312 7.86 2.45 -16.27
N GLN A 313 6.65 2.35 -16.84
CA GLN A 313 6.40 1.62 -18.08
C GLN A 313 7.10 2.26 -19.28
N GLN A 314 7.15 3.59 -19.37
CA GLN A 314 7.89 4.28 -20.42
C GLN A 314 9.38 3.97 -20.33
N PHE A 315 9.95 4.02 -19.12
CA PHE A 315 11.35 3.66 -18.87
C PHE A 315 11.61 2.20 -19.25
N LEU A 316 10.79 1.26 -18.76
CA LEU A 316 10.89 -0.15 -19.11
C LEU A 316 10.80 -0.40 -20.62
N ASN A 317 9.95 0.34 -21.33
CA ASN A 317 9.89 0.26 -22.79
C ASN A 317 11.20 0.74 -23.44
N THR A 318 11.83 1.81 -22.94
CA THR A 318 13.13 2.25 -23.46
C THR A 318 14.22 1.19 -23.23
N VAL A 319 14.22 0.55 -22.07
CA VAL A 319 15.10 -0.57 -21.75
C VAL A 319 14.82 -1.79 -22.63
N TRP A 320 13.54 -2.08 -22.88
CA TRP A 320 13.10 -3.24 -23.64
C TRP A 320 13.53 -3.17 -25.11
N PHE A 321 13.33 -2.01 -25.75
CA PHE A 321 13.66 -1.83 -27.16
C PHE A 321 15.12 -1.42 -27.40
N GLY A 322 15.78 -0.74 -26.46
CA GLY A 322 17.19 -0.33 -26.59
C GLY A 322 17.48 0.36 -27.94
N GLU A 323 18.50 -0.14 -28.65
CA GLU A 323 18.89 0.35 -29.99
C GLU A 323 17.81 0.15 -31.07
N THR A 324 16.86 -0.75 -30.84
CA THR A 324 15.73 -1.01 -31.76
C THR A 324 14.54 -0.07 -31.54
N ALA A 325 14.69 1.05 -30.81
CA ALA A 325 13.62 2.01 -30.53
C ALA A 325 12.86 2.51 -31.78
N SER A 326 13.52 2.57 -32.94
CA SER A 326 12.90 2.92 -34.23
C SER A 326 11.81 1.93 -34.68
N TYR A 327 11.81 0.68 -34.18
CA TYR A 327 10.76 -0.32 -34.40
C TYR A 327 9.38 0.18 -33.94
N ARG A 328 9.31 0.94 -32.84
CA ARG A 328 8.05 1.43 -32.25
C ARG A 328 7.23 2.29 -33.21
N ARG A 329 7.92 3.07 -34.06
CA ARG A 329 7.30 4.02 -35.00
C ARG A 329 6.84 3.38 -36.31
N LYS A 330 7.19 2.12 -36.59
CA LYS A 330 6.83 1.42 -37.83
C LYS A 330 5.34 1.06 -37.88
N HIS A 331 4.78 0.99 -39.08
CA HIS A 331 3.42 0.47 -39.31
C HIS A 331 3.31 -1.00 -38.89
N THR A 332 2.11 -1.43 -38.48
CA THR A 332 1.85 -2.77 -37.96
C THR A 332 2.25 -3.89 -38.92
N CYS A 333 2.01 -3.73 -40.23
CA CYS A 333 2.45 -4.71 -41.23
C CYS A 333 3.97 -4.84 -41.28
N LEU A 334 4.70 -3.73 -41.28
CA LEU A 334 6.16 -3.73 -41.26
C LEU A 334 6.71 -4.29 -39.94
N LYS A 335 6.04 -4.02 -38.81
CA LYS A 335 6.37 -4.63 -37.51
C LYS A 335 6.27 -6.15 -37.57
N MET A 336 5.13 -6.67 -38.04
CA MET A 336 4.91 -8.10 -38.24
C MET A 336 5.95 -8.72 -39.18
N ALA A 337 6.24 -8.07 -40.31
CA ALA A 337 7.26 -8.53 -41.25
C ALA A 337 8.65 -8.60 -40.60
N THR A 338 9.04 -7.59 -39.82
CA THR A 338 10.33 -7.61 -39.11
C THR A 338 10.39 -8.70 -38.04
N VAL A 339 9.34 -8.90 -37.25
CA VAL A 339 9.28 -9.99 -36.25
C VAL A 339 9.37 -11.34 -36.95
N LEU A 340 8.63 -11.54 -38.05
CA LEU A 340 8.66 -12.78 -38.82
C LEU A 340 10.04 -13.03 -39.44
N SER A 341 10.70 -11.99 -39.97
CA SER A 341 12.05 -12.13 -40.53
C SER A 341 13.09 -12.55 -39.48
N VAL A 342 13.05 -11.96 -38.28
CA VAL A 342 13.93 -12.33 -37.16
C VAL A 342 13.59 -13.74 -36.66
N ALA A 343 12.30 -14.07 -36.57
CA ALA A 343 11.84 -15.38 -36.17
C ALA A 343 12.26 -16.47 -37.16
N MET A 344 12.27 -16.23 -38.47
CA MET A 344 12.74 -17.23 -39.46
C MET A 344 14.28 -17.36 -39.45
N LEU A 345 14.99 -16.27 -39.22
CA LEU A 345 16.46 -16.23 -39.17
C LEU A 345 17.03 -16.62 -37.80
N TRP A 346 16.21 -17.09 -36.86
CA TRP A 346 16.63 -17.42 -35.50
C TRP A 346 17.84 -18.37 -35.41
N PRO A 347 18.00 -19.46 -36.21
CA PRO A 347 19.10 -20.40 -36.01
C PRO A 347 20.42 -19.79 -36.50
N LEU A 348 20.40 -19.04 -37.61
CA LEU A 348 21.57 -18.30 -38.08
C LEU A 348 22.00 -17.23 -37.07
N LEU A 349 21.05 -16.46 -36.54
CA LEU A 349 21.32 -15.41 -35.55
C LEU A 349 21.93 -15.99 -34.27
N SER A 350 21.46 -17.16 -33.83
CA SER A 350 21.96 -17.84 -32.63
C SER A 350 23.40 -18.34 -32.81
N VAL A 351 23.72 -18.93 -33.96
CA VAL A 351 25.10 -19.34 -34.30
C VAL A 351 26.03 -18.12 -34.45
N CYS A 352 25.56 -17.04 -35.08
CA CYS A 352 26.32 -15.79 -35.18
C CYS A 352 26.66 -15.20 -33.80
N TYR A 353 25.72 -15.28 -32.85
CA TYR A 353 25.95 -14.82 -31.47
C TYR A 353 27.03 -15.63 -30.74
N LEU A 354 27.07 -16.96 -30.95
CA LEU A 354 28.11 -17.82 -30.37
C LEU A 354 29.50 -17.56 -30.97
N LEU A 355 29.58 -17.29 -32.27
CA LEU A 355 30.86 -17.11 -32.97
C LEU A 355 31.45 -15.70 -32.80
N VAL A 356 30.62 -14.65 -32.88
CA VAL A 356 31.09 -13.25 -32.84
C VAL A 356 30.16 -12.36 -32.01
N PRO A 357 30.24 -12.43 -30.66
CA PRO A 357 29.34 -11.70 -29.76
C PRO A 357 29.56 -10.17 -29.81
N ARG A 358 30.74 -9.68 -30.20
CA ARG A 358 31.07 -8.25 -30.30
C ARG A 358 30.64 -7.57 -31.62
N SER A 359 30.00 -8.31 -32.53
CA SER A 359 29.52 -7.74 -33.80
C SER A 359 28.29 -6.82 -33.58
N ARG A 360 27.98 -5.97 -34.58
CA ARG A 360 26.73 -5.17 -34.58
C ARG A 360 25.47 -6.04 -34.45
N VAL A 361 25.48 -7.22 -35.05
CA VAL A 361 24.39 -8.20 -34.93
C VAL A 361 24.32 -8.77 -33.50
N GLY A 362 25.47 -9.04 -32.88
CA GLY A 362 25.55 -9.46 -31.48
C GLY A 362 24.99 -8.42 -30.50
N GLN A 363 25.25 -7.13 -30.74
CA GLN A 363 24.68 -6.03 -29.95
C GLN A 363 23.15 -5.94 -30.10
N ILE A 364 22.63 -6.11 -31.31
CA ILE A 364 21.17 -6.18 -31.54
C ILE A 364 20.55 -7.38 -30.82
N ILE A 365 21.19 -8.56 -30.89
CA ILE A 365 20.74 -9.77 -30.17
C ILE A 365 20.84 -9.59 -28.66
N HIS A 366 21.74 -8.72 -28.16
CA HIS A 366 21.84 -8.45 -26.73
C HIS A 366 20.57 -7.78 -26.15
N THR A 367 19.78 -7.10 -27.00
CA THR A 367 18.53 -6.45 -26.59
C THR A 367 17.46 -7.47 -26.14
N PRO A 368 16.72 -7.21 -25.05
CA PRO A 368 15.78 -8.17 -24.49
C PRO A 368 14.62 -8.49 -25.43
N PHE A 369 14.19 -7.53 -26.25
CA PHE A 369 13.17 -7.74 -27.28
C PHE A 369 13.58 -8.81 -28.31
N VAL A 370 14.81 -8.76 -28.82
CA VAL A 370 15.29 -9.74 -29.82
C VAL A 370 15.52 -11.10 -29.18
N LYS A 371 16.06 -11.14 -27.95
CA LYS A 371 16.18 -12.39 -27.16
C LYS A 371 14.83 -13.08 -26.98
N PHE A 372 13.79 -12.29 -26.65
CA PHE A 372 12.43 -12.81 -26.52
C PHE A 372 11.94 -13.43 -27.84
N ILE A 373 12.07 -12.73 -28.97
CA ILE A 373 11.65 -13.25 -30.28
C ILE A 373 12.39 -14.54 -30.64
N ILE A 374 13.71 -14.59 -30.44
CA ILE A 374 14.52 -15.78 -30.75
C ILE A 374 14.09 -16.97 -29.88
N HIS A 375 13.86 -16.74 -28.58
CA HIS A 375 13.41 -17.79 -27.67
C HIS A 375 11.99 -18.26 -28.04
N SER A 376 11.08 -17.35 -28.35
CA SER A 376 9.73 -17.66 -28.85
C SER A 376 9.76 -18.43 -30.16
N ALA A 377 10.62 -18.06 -31.11
CA ALA A 377 10.75 -18.72 -32.40
C ALA A 377 11.32 -20.14 -32.26
N SER A 378 12.38 -20.32 -31.45
CA SER A 378 12.94 -21.64 -31.13
C SER A 378 11.89 -22.55 -30.51
N TYR A 379 11.12 -22.02 -29.55
CA TYR A 379 10.01 -22.73 -28.93
C TYR A 379 8.91 -23.14 -29.91
N PHE A 380 8.54 -22.24 -30.82
CA PHE A 380 7.58 -22.52 -31.87
C PHE A 380 8.09 -23.60 -32.85
N THR A 381 9.38 -23.57 -33.21
CA THR A 381 9.96 -24.65 -34.04
C THR A 381 9.98 -26.00 -33.35
N PHE A 382 10.18 -26.03 -32.02
CA PHE A 382 10.05 -27.27 -31.24
C PHE A 382 8.62 -27.82 -31.30
N LEU A 383 7.61 -26.96 -31.14
CA LEU A 383 6.21 -27.36 -31.29
C LEU A 383 5.90 -27.86 -32.71
N LEU A 384 6.45 -27.21 -33.74
CA LEU A 384 6.28 -27.66 -35.12
C LEU A 384 6.92 -29.04 -35.34
N LEU A 385 8.12 -29.28 -34.81
CA LEU A 385 8.79 -30.58 -34.85
C LEU A 385 8.00 -31.67 -34.12
N LEU A 386 7.39 -31.36 -32.97
CA LEU A 386 6.52 -32.29 -32.25
C LEU A 386 5.25 -32.64 -33.05
N ASN A 387 4.63 -31.66 -33.72
CA ASN A 387 3.48 -31.92 -34.58
C ASN A 387 3.86 -32.76 -35.80
N LEU A 388 5.01 -32.46 -36.42
CA LEU A 388 5.54 -33.23 -37.54
C LEU A 388 5.83 -34.67 -37.11
N TYR A 389 6.47 -34.85 -35.94
CA TYR A 389 6.69 -36.16 -35.34
C TYR A 389 5.37 -36.91 -35.13
N SER A 390 4.34 -36.26 -34.56
CA SER A 390 3.03 -36.88 -34.38
C SER A 390 2.33 -37.23 -35.68
N LEU A 391 2.53 -36.46 -36.76
CA LEU A 391 1.92 -36.70 -38.07
C LEU A 391 2.62 -37.85 -38.79
N VAL A 392 3.96 -37.85 -38.81
CA VAL A 392 4.79 -38.92 -39.40
C VAL A 392 4.55 -40.25 -38.67
N TYR A 393 4.47 -40.23 -37.33
CA TYR A 393 4.18 -41.43 -36.52
C TYR A 393 2.76 -41.97 -36.75
N ASN A 394 1.78 -41.10 -37.02
CA ASN A 394 0.41 -41.53 -37.32
C ASN A 394 0.27 -42.15 -38.72
N GLU A 395 1.05 -41.69 -39.70
CA GLU A 395 1.08 -42.27 -41.05
C GLU A 395 1.92 -43.58 -41.12
N GLY A 396 2.95 -43.70 -40.27
CA GLY A 396 3.76 -44.90 -40.09
C GLY A 396 3.02 -46.02 -39.34
N LYS A 397 2.22 -46.83 -40.05
CA LYS A 397 1.48 -47.99 -39.53
C LYS A 397 2.24 -48.84 -38.49
N LYS A 398 1.55 -49.11 -37.39
CA LYS A 398 1.32 -50.41 -36.71
C LYS A 398 2.29 -51.53 -37.10
N ASN A 399 3.09 -51.98 -36.14
CA ASN A 399 3.75 -53.32 -36.05
C ASN A 399 5.23 -53.41 -36.44
N THR A 400 6.12 -52.68 -35.78
CA THR A 400 7.50 -53.15 -35.57
C THR A 400 7.99 -52.74 -34.18
N MET A 401 8.64 -53.67 -33.47
CA MET A 401 9.29 -53.40 -32.18
C MET A 401 10.40 -52.37 -32.39
N GLY A 402 10.28 -51.22 -31.74
CA GLY A 402 11.32 -50.19 -31.60
C GLY A 402 11.76 -49.55 -32.93
N PRO A 403 11.09 -48.48 -33.42
CA PRO A 403 11.57 -47.76 -34.59
C PRO A 403 13.00 -47.24 -34.35
N ALA A 404 13.84 -47.29 -35.38
CA ALA A 404 15.17 -46.69 -35.35
C ALA A 404 15.03 -45.18 -35.12
N LEU A 405 15.84 -44.60 -34.22
CA LEU A 405 15.80 -43.16 -33.94
C LEU A 405 15.99 -42.39 -35.25
N GLU A 406 14.98 -41.61 -35.62
CA GLU A 406 15.05 -40.74 -36.78
C GLU A 406 15.79 -39.44 -36.43
N MET A 407 16.24 -38.69 -37.44
CA MET A 407 16.88 -37.39 -37.24
C MET A 407 16.02 -36.41 -36.41
N ILE A 408 14.70 -36.55 -36.46
CA ILE A 408 13.74 -35.77 -35.67
C ILE A 408 13.90 -36.09 -34.17
N ASP A 409 14.10 -37.36 -33.80
CA ASP A 409 14.27 -37.77 -32.40
C ASP A 409 15.53 -37.17 -31.78
N TYR A 410 16.64 -37.15 -32.52
CA TYR A 410 17.88 -36.53 -32.06
C TYR A 410 17.74 -35.02 -31.85
N LEU A 411 17.01 -34.32 -32.73
CA LEU A 411 16.72 -32.89 -32.60
C LEU A 411 15.84 -32.59 -31.39
N LEU A 412 14.81 -33.42 -31.16
CA LEU A 412 13.92 -33.29 -29.99
C LEU A 412 14.69 -33.56 -28.68
N ILE A 413 15.49 -34.62 -28.63
CA ILE A 413 16.32 -34.96 -27.45
C ILE A 413 17.29 -33.81 -27.14
N LEU A 414 17.99 -33.28 -28.15
CA LEU A 414 18.91 -32.16 -27.97
C LEU A 414 18.21 -30.92 -27.39
N TRP A 415 17.00 -30.61 -27.87
CA TRP A 415 16.23 -29.48 -27.37
C TRP A 415 15.71 -29.69 -25.94
N ILE A 416 15.27 -30.91 -25.60
CA ILE A 416 14.86 -31.29 -24.25
C ILE A 416 16.03 -31.18 -23.26
N ILE A 417 17.23 -31.64 -23.64
CA ILE A 417 18.45 -31.47 -22.83
C ILE A 417 18.70 -29.98 -22.56
N GLY A 418 18.55 -29.12 -23.58
CA GLY A 418 18.65 -27.68 -23.44
C GLY A 418 17.64 -27.07 -22.47
N MET A 419 16.38 -27.52 -22.50
CA MET A 419 15.37 -27.09 -21.52
C MET A 419 15.72 -27.52 -20.09
N VAL A 420 16.09 -28.79 -19.90
CA VAL A 420 16.46 -29.32 -18.57
C VAL A 420 17.66 -28.56 -18.00
N TRP A 421 18.64 -28.24 -18.84
CA TRP A 421 19.78 -27.43 -18.47
C TRP A 421 19.38 -26.00 -18.05
N SER A 422 18.50 -25.35 -18.82
CA SER A 422 17.98 -24.01 -18.50
C SER A 422 17.20 -23.99 -17.18
N ASP A 423 16.30 -24.94 -16.98
CA ASP A 423 15.51 -25.05 -15.74
C ASP A 423 16.42 -25.34 -14.53
N GLY A 424 17.46 -26.16 -14.72
CA GLY A 424 18.47 -26.44 -13.71
C GLY A 424 19.28 -25.20 -13.29
N ILE A 425 19.68 -24.36 -14.25
CA ILE A 425 20.36 -23.08 -13.97
C ILE A 425 19.44 -22.11 -13.25
N GLN A 426 18.17 -22.02 -13.66
CA GLN A 426 17.20 -21.13 -13.03
C GLN A 426 16.96 -21.51 -11.56
N GLU A 427 16.81 -22.80 -11.29
CA GLU A 427 16.68 -23.35 -9.94
C GLU A 427 17.94 -23.06 -9.09
N TRP A 428 19.13 -23.26 -9.66
CA TRP A 428 20.39 -22.97 -8.97
C TRP A 428 20.56 -21.48 -8.64
N GLY A 429 20.21 -20.60 -9.59
CA GLY A 429 20.20 -19.15 -9.38
C GLY A 429 19.14 -18.69 -8.37
N HIS A 430 18.00 -19.39 -8.28
CA HIS A 430 17.00 -19.11 -7.26
C HIS A 430 17.49 -19.50 -5.86
N ARG A 431 18.11 -20.68 -5.72
CA ARG A 431 18.73 -21.16 -4.47
C ARG A 431 19.81 -20.24 -3.95
N GLY A 432 20.65 -19.69 -4.83
CA GLY A 432 21.67 -18.70 -4.47
C GLY A 432 21.10 -17.41 -3.85
N ARG A 433 19.82 -17.08 -4.10
CA ARG A 433 19.15 -15.89 -3.54
C ARG A 433 18.34 -16.16 -2.27
N THR A 434 17.89 -17.39 -2.01
CA THR A 434 16.95 -17.67 -0.90
C THR A 434 17.60 -18.37 0.29
N GLY A 435 18.80 -18.95 0.17
CA GLY A 435 19.50 -19.57 1.31
C GLY A 435 18.77 -20.76 1.97
N THR A 436 17.66 -21.23 1.38
CA THR A 436 16.79 -22.29 1.94
C THR A 436 17.24 -23.69 1.50
N PRO A 437 17.42 -24.66 2.43
CA PRO A 437 17.66 -26.07 2.09
C PRO A 437 16.38 -26.74 1.54
N PRO A 438 16.49 -27.88 0.82
CA PRO A 438 15.40 -28.41 0.02
C PRO A 438 14.29 -29.03 0.88
N SER A 439 13.09 -28.45 0.84
CA SER A 439 11.86 -29.17 1.20
C SER A 439 11.14 -29.62 -0.08
N HIS A 440 11.21 -30.94 -0.31
CA HIS A 440 10.48 -31.78 -1.28
C HIS A 440 11.18 -32.12 -2.62
N PRO A 441 11.68 -33.37 -2.76
CA PRO A 441 11.95 -34.01 -4.04
C PRO A 441 10.66 -34.71 -4.49
N GLY A 442 9.89 -34.17 -5.43
CA GLY A 442 8.57 -34.77 -5.69
C GLY A 442 7.81 -34.49 -6.97
N TRP A 443 8.24 -33.60 -7.87
CA TRP A 443 7.41 -33.23 -9.03
C TRP A 443 7.98 -33.55 -10.41
N LEU A 444 9.07 -34.33 -10.50
CA LEU A 444 9.64 -34.68 -11.81
C LEU A 444 9.04 -35.94 -12.49
N ARG A 445 8.02 -36.60 -11.93
CA ARG A 445 7.52 -37.88 -12.49
C ARG A 445 6.23 -37.85 -13.32
N PRO A 446 5.30 -36.88 -13.21
CA PRO A 446 4.20 -36.76 -14.18
C PRO A 446 4.48 -35.79 -15.35
N VAL A 447 5.58 -35.04 -15.29
CA VAL A 447 5.80 -33.87 -16.18
C VAL A 447 6.11 -34.26 -17.62
N CYS A 448 6.68 -35.44 -17.90
CA CYS A 448 7.04 -35.80 -19.28
C CYS A 448 5.82 -36.08 -20.18
N PHE A 449 4.67 -36.51 -19.64
CA PHE A 449 3.45 -36.74 -20.43
C PHE A 449 2.54 -35.50 -20.49
N LEU A 450 2.55 -34.69 -19.42
CA LEU A 450 1.93 -33.36 -19.40
C LEU A 450 2.75 -32.29 -20.14
N ALA A 451 4.02 -32.58 -20.50
CA ALA A 451 4.93 -31.65 -21.15
C ALA A 451 4.37 -31.10 -22.46
N ASN A 452 3.64 -31.88 -23.26
CA ASN A 452 3.03 -31.36 -24.48
C ASN A 452 1.92 -30.35 -24.19
N VAL A 453 1.00 -30.65 -23.26
CA VAL A 453 -0.09 -29.72 -22.89
C VAL A 453 0.48 -28.48 -22.17
N LEU A 454 1.41 -28.67 -21.25
CA LEU A 454 2.14 -27.59 -20.57
C LEU A 454 2.99 -26.77 -21.55
N SER A 455 3.49 -27.40 -22.62
CA SER A 455 4.24 -26.72 -23.67
C SER A 455 3.34 -25.78 -24.48
N TYR A 456 2.15 -26.24 -24.88
CA TYR A 456 1.15 -25.34 -25.48
C TYR A 456 0.67 -24.25 -24.52
N LEU A 457 0.59 -24.52 -23.21
CA LEU A 457 0.24 -23.53 -22.19
C LEU A 457 1.33 -22.47 -21.96
N ARG A 458 2.62 -22.74 -22.22
CA ARG A 458 3.67 -21.70 -22.18
C ARG A 458 3.49 -20.64 -23.29
N LEU A 459 2.89 -20.99 -24.44
CA LEU A 459 2.48 -20.00 -25.44
C LEU A 459 1.42 -19.04 -24.87
N PHE A 460 0.52 -19.52 -23.99
CA PHE A 460 -0.48 -18.70 -23.31
C PHE A 460 0.16 -17.53 -22.53
N PHE A 461 1.26 -17.80 -21.81
CA PHE A 461 2.01 -16.77 -21.09
C PHE A 461 2.71 -15.77 -22.01
N MET A 462 3.11 -16.16 -23.22
CA MET A 462 3.69 -15.22 -24.19
C MET A 462 2.66 -14.19 -24.71
N TYR A 463 1.37 -14.51 -24.71
CA TYR A 463 0.32 -13.54 -25.07
C TYR A 463 0.19 -12.37 -24.10
N THR A 464 0.72 -12.47 -22.87
CA THR A 464 0.77 -11.33 -21.93
C THR A 464 1.64 -10.18 -22.44
N THR A 465 2.57 -10.44 -23.37
CA THR A 465 3.39 -9.41 -24.04
C THR A 465 2.68 -8.71 -25.20
N SER A 466 1.55 -9.26 -25.67
CA SER A 466 0.77 -8.66 -26.74
C SER A 466 -0.05 -7.50 -26.22
N SER A 467 0.22 -6.31 -26.75
CA SER A 467 -0.36 -5.06 -26.24
C SER A 467 -1.87 -4.99 -26.41
N ARG A 468 -2.45 -5.62 -27.46
CA ARG A 468 -3.91 -5.78 -27.71
C ARG A 468 -4.20 -6.89 -28.74
N PRO A 469 -5.31 -7.65 -28.63
CA PRO A 469 -6.27 -7.73 -27.51
C PRO A 469 -5.94 -8.84 -26.50
N LEU A 470 -4.91 -9.65 -26.77
CA LEU A 470 -4.72 -10.94 -26.09
C LEU A 470 -4.19 -10.80 -24.65
N GLY A 471 -3.40 -9.79 -24.32
CA GLY A 471 -2.82 -9.61 -22.98
C GLY A 471 -3.86 -9.44 -21.84
N PRO A 472 -4.80 -8.47 -21.93
CA PRO A 472 -5.86 -8.29 -20.94
C PRO A 472 -6.80 -9.50 -20.83
N LEU A 473 -7.14 -10.11 -21.97
CA LEU A 473 -7.98 -11.32 -22.02
C LEU A 473 -7.33 -12.51 -21.31
N CYS A 474 -6.02 -12.73 -21.51
CA CYS A 474 -5.30 -13.83 -20.84
C CYS A 474 -5.16 -13.62 -19.32
N SER A 475 -5.23 -12.37 -18.85
CA SER A 475 -5.12 -12.02 -17.43
C SER A 475 -6.47 -12.00 -16.69
N GLY A 476 -7.57 -12.40 -17.34
CA GLY A 476 -8.92 -12.37 -16.76
C GLY A 476 -9.45 -10.95 -16.48
N LYS A 477 -8.78 -9.90 -16.98
CA LYS A 477 -9.28 -8.52 -16.88
C LYS A 477 -10.10 -8.22 -18.12
N GLN A 478 -11.41 -8.11 -17.94
CA GLN A 478 -12.33 -7.56 -18.92
C GLN A 478 -11.75 -6.26 -19.48
N PRO A 479 -11.69 -6.07 -20.80
CA PRO A 479 -11.22 -4.81 -21.36
C PRO A 479 -12.19 -3.72 -20.91
N ARG A 480 -11.82 -2.90 -19.92
CA ARG A 480 -12.49 -1.62 -19.70
C ARG A 480 -12.20 -0.79 -20.94
N LEU A 481 -13.15 -0.77 -21.87
CA LEU A 481 -13.29 0.29 -22.85
C LEU A 481 -13.43 1.60 -22.05
N HIS A 482 -12.32 2.27 -21.80
CA HIS A 482 -12.36 3.72 -21.69
C HIS A 482 -12.51 4.23 -23.12
N HIS A 483 -13.77 4.39 -23.53
CA HIS A 483 -14.12 5.39 -24.54
C HIS A 483 -13.60 6.73 -24.02
N ILE A 484 -12.63 7.29 -24.73
CA ILE A 484 -12.38 8.72 -24.73
C ILE A 484 -12.87 9.19 -26.10
N VAL A 485 -13.72 10.22 -26.05
CA VAL A 485 -14.42 10.92 -27.13
C VAL A 485 -13.59 11.10 -28.39
#